data_AF-A0A7M2RJ47-F1
#
_entry.id   AF-A0A7M2RJ47-F1
#
_cell.length_a   1.000
_cell.length_b   1.000
_cell.length_c   1.000
_cell.angle_alpha   90.00
_cell.angle_beta   90.00
_cell.angle_gamma   90.00
#
_symmetry.space_group_name_H-M   'P 1'
#
loop_
_entity.id
_entity.type
_entity.pdbx_description
1 polymer ?
#
loop_
_entity_poly.entity_id
_entity_poly.type
_entity_poly.pdbx_seq_one_letter_code
_entity_poly.pdbx_strand_id
1 'polypeptide(L)'
;MSRDIYTMTETSNLVEERASVLRYWEDELCLHIARNERGHRLFTSKDIRILFGIKELKKKGLQLKEIKEVVPMMYGDVFSEEDEERKTEFYRILEKLMREIKKTKRQEERYKRVDEAIRQHQIARRQVAATQENEKNEKTNRLGRLKSTKAKAVHKKEKKEQ
;
A
#
# COMPACT_ATOMS: atom_id res chain seq x y z
N MET A 1 23.48 27.72 0.95
CA MET A 1 22.03 27.82 0.71
C MET A 1 21.55 29.10 1.36
N SER A 2 21.03 30.05 0.58
CA SER A 2 20.56 31.33 1.08
C SER A 2 19.51 31.13 2.17
N ARG A 3 19.69 31.77 3.33
CA ARG A 3 18.64 31.84 4.35
C ARG A 3 17.72 32.98 3.95
N ASP A 4 16.82 32.69 3.03
CA ASP A 4 15.85 33.68 2.59
C ASP A 4 14.91 33.98 3.76
N ILE A 5 14.96 35.23 4.22
CA ILE A 5 14.08 35.77 5.25
C ILE A 5 12.98 36.54 4.52
N TYR A 6 11.74 36.25 4.89
CA TYR A 6 10.54 36.84 4.30
C TYR A 6 9.85 37.73 5.32
N THR A 7 9.39 38.88 4.87
CA THR A 7 8.52 39.78 5.63
C THR A 7 7.08 39.27 5.63
N MET A 8 6.23 39.77 6.54
CA MET A 8 4.80 39.45 6.56
C MET A 8 4.10 39.65 5.20
N THR A 9 4.45 40.70 4.46
CA THR A 9 3.85 40.99 3.15
C THR A 9 4.29 39.96 2.11
N GLU A 10 5.57 39.61 2.07
CA GLU A 10 6.10 38.57 1.18
C GLU A 10 5.48 37.21 1.52
N THR A 11 5.47 36.82 2.79
CA THR A 11 4.85 35.58 3.25
C THR A 11 3.37 35.50 2.87
N SER A 12 2.62 36.59 3.04
CA SER A 12 1.20 36.68 2.66
C SER A 12 1.00 36.41 1.16
N ASN A 13 1.86 36.96 0.32
CA ASN A 13 1.82 36.74 -1.12
C ASN A 13 2.24 35.31 -1.50
N LEU A 14 3.30 34.77 -0.89
CA LEU A 14 3.79 33.42 -1.16
C LEU A 14 2.77 32.35 -0.78
N VAL A 15 2.18 32.45 0.42
CA VAL A 15 1.21 31.48 0.93
C VAL A 15 -0.19 31.72 0.35
N GLU A 16 -0.40 32.85 -0.33
CA GLU A 16 -1.70 33.33 -0.83
C GLU A 16 -2.78 33.39 0.26
N GLU A 17 -2.39 33.88 1.45
CA GLU A 17 -3.28 34.03 2.59
C GLU A 17 -3.16 35.46 3.12
N ARG A 18 -4.24 36.01 3.68
CA ARG A 18 -4.20 37.38 4.21
C ARG A 18 -3.24 37.47 5.39
N ALA A 19 -2.48 38.56 5.49
CA ALA A 19 -1.61 38.84 6.63
C ALA A 19 -2.32 38.75 8.00
N SER A 20 -3.62 39.03 8.06
CA SER A 20 -4.43 38.85 9.28
C SER A 20 -4.63 37.39 9.65
N VAL A 21 -4.77 36.50 8.65
CA VAL A 21 -4.93 35.05 8.85
C VAL A 21 -3.62 34.46 9.36
N LEU A 22 -2.49 34.89 8.80
CA LEU A 22 -1.17 34.42 9.25
C LEU A 22 -0.88 34.79 10.72
N ARG A 23 -1.28 36.00 11.15
CA ARG A 23 -1.20 36.42 12.56
C ARG A 23 -2.12 35.58 13.44
N TYR A 24 -3.34 35.33 12.98
CA TYR A 24 -4.26 34.48 13.70
C TYR A 24 -3.73 33.05 13.85
N TRP A 25 -3.11 32.49 12.81
CA TRP A 25 -2.49 31.17 12.89
C TRP A 25 -1.28 31.13 13.82
N GLU A 26 -0.44 32.17 13.82
CA GLU A 26 0.64 32.30 14.81
C GLU A 26 0.10 32.22 16.24
N ASP A 27 -0.93 32.99 16.55
CA ASP A 27 -1.49 33.06 17.91
C ASP A 27 -2.19 31.73 18.30
N GLU A 28 -3.03 31.20 17.41
CA GLU A 28 -3.84 30.00 17.68
C GLU A 28 -2.98 28.71 17.74
N LEU A 29 -2.05 28.57 16.79
CA LEU A 29 -1.20 27.39 16.65
C LEU A 29 0.15 27.53 17.38
N CYS A 30 0.38 28.66 18.04
CA CYS A 30 1.59 28.97 18.79
C CYS A 30 2.87 28.82 17.94
N LEU A 31 2.86 29.35 16.72
CA LEU A 31 3.99 29.28 15.78
C LEU A 31 5.16 30.13 16.29
N HIS A 32 6.37 29.57 16.30
CA HIS A 32 7.57 30.29 16.71
C HIS A 32 8.12 31.16 15.58
N ILE A 33 7.61 32.40 15.45
CA ILE A 33 8.02 33.35 14.41
C ILE A 33 8.97 34.39 15.00
N ALA A 34 10.15 34.54 14.38
CA ALA A 34 11.15 35.52 14.80
C ALA A 34 10.66 36.96 14.56
N ARG A 35 11.20 37.91 15.33
CA ARG A 35 10.94 39.36 15.16
C ARG A 35 12.25 40.10 14.88
N ASN A 36 12.19 41.14 14.08
CA ASN A 36 13.32 42.06 13.89
C ASN A 36 13.40 43.08 15.04
N GLU A 37 14.41 43.95 15.02
CA GLU A 37 14.62 45.02 16.02
C GLU A 37 13.42 45.97 16.17
N ARG A 38 12.59 46.09 15.12
CA ARG A 38 11.38 46.93 15.11
C ARG A 38 10.12 46.16 15.53
N GLY A 39 10.25 44.89 15.94
CA GLY A 39 9.13 44.03 16.33
C GLY A 39 8.33 43.44 15.16
N HIS A 40 8.76 43.65 13.91
CA HIS A 40 8.11 43.07 12.74
C HIS A 40 8.49 41.59 12.59
N ARG A 41 7.51 40.78 12.20
CA ARG A 41 7.67 39.33 12.00
C ARG A 41 8.57 39.02 10.80
N LEU A 42 9.49 38.11 11.01
CA LEU A 42 10.40 37.57 10.01
C LEU A 42 10.15 36.07 9.89
N PHE A 43 9.92 35.61 8.67
CA PHE A 43 9.64 34.22 8.36
C PHE A 43 10.84 33.63 7.65
N THR A 44 11.18 32.41 7.99
CA THR A 44 12.18 31.62 7.28
C THR A 44 11.52 30.73 6.23
N SER A 45 12.29 30.19 5.30
CA SER A 45 11.78 29.17 4.36
C SER A 45 11.11 27.97 5.05
N LYS A 46 11.51 27.65 6.30
CA LYS A 46 10.88 26.60 7.13
C LYS A 46 9.47 27.03 7.53
N ASP A 47 9.32 28.27 8.00
CA ASP A 47 8.00 28.82 8.38
C ASP A 47 7.06 28.87 7.18
N ILE A 48 7.54 29.27 6.00
CA ILE A 48 6.75 29.25 4.77
C ILE A 48 6.21 27.84 4.49
N ARG A 49 7.06 26.81 4.57
CA ARG A 49 6.66 25.41 4.34
C ARG A 49 5.60 24.96 5.34
N ILE A 50 5.71 25.38 6.60
CA ILE A 50 4.75 25.03 7.65
C ILE A 50 3.41 25.71 7.42
N LEU A 51 3.42 26.99 7.04
CA LEU A 51 2.21 27.73 6.67
C LEU A 51 1.48 27.08 5.49
N PHE A 52 2.21 26.59 4.48
CA PHE A 52 1.62 25.79 3.41
C PHE A 52 0.98 24.51 3.91
N GLY A 53 1.65 23.78 4.81
CA GLY A 53 1.08 22.58 5.40
C GLY A 53 -0.19 22.87 6.21
N ILE A 54 -0.21 23.95 7.00
CA ILE A 54 -1.41 24.41 7.72
C ILE A 54 -2.55 24.73 6.75
N LYS A 55 -2.26 25.44 5.65
CA LYS A 55 -3.24 25.75 4.59
C LYS A 55 -3.85 24.48 4.00
N GLU A 56 -3.03 23.48 3.68
CA GLU A 56 -3.50 22.21 3.12
C GLU A 56 -4.30 21.37 4.13
N LEU A 57 -3.90 21.35 5.40
CA LEU A 57 -4.67 20.68 6.46
C LEU A 57 -6.02 21.35 6.67
N LYS A 58 -6.08 22.69 6.62
CA LYS A 58 -7.32 23.45 6.65
C LYS A 58 -8.25 23.11 5.50
N LYS A 59 -7.73 22.99 4.26
CA LYS A 59 -8.52 22.58 3.08
C LYS A 59 -9.09 21.17 3.21
N LYS A 60 -8.38 20.26 3.88
CA LYS A 60 -8.83 18.89 4.16
C LYS A 60 -9.92 18.81 5.25
N GLY A 61 -10.33 19.95 5.81
CA GLY A 61 -11.38 20.01 6.82
C GLY A 61 -10.91 19.81 8.25
N LEU A 62 -9.60 19.80 8.51
CA LEU A 62 -9.08 19.70 9.88
C LEU A 62 -9.36 20.99 10.66
N GLN A 63 -9.73 20.82 11.92
CA GLN A 63 -9.91 21.91 12.86
C GLN A 63 -8.55 22.45 13.34
N LEU A 64 -8.52 23.72 13.76
CA LEU A 64 -7.26 24.33 14.26
C LEU A 64 -6.69 23.59 15.46
N LYS A 65 -7.54 23.03 16.32
CA LYS A 65 -7.12 22.20 17.46
C LYS A 65 -6.34 20.96 17.01
N GLU A 66 -6.83 20.25 15.98
CA GLU A 66 -6.16 19.07 15.43
C GLU A 66 -4.86 19.45 14.72
N ILE A 67 -4.86 20.59 14.00
CA ILE A 67 -3.67 21.10 13.34
C ILE A 67 -2.61 21.46 14.37
N LYS A 68 -2.99 22.07 15.50
CA LYS A 68 -2.08 22.46 16.59
C LYS A 68 -1.27 21.28 17.12
N GLU A 69 -1.88 20.11 17.26
CA GLU A 69 -1.20 18.89 17.73
C GLU A 69 -0.10 18.41 16.75
N VAL A 70 -0.27 18.66 15.46
CA VAL A 70 0.70 18.22 14.43
C VAL A 70 1.74 19.28 14.08
N VAL A 71 1.52 20.55 14.44
CA VAL A 71 2.47 21.65 14.18
C VAL A 71 3.89 21.35 14.71
N PRO A 72 4.10 20.85 15.95
CA PRO A 72 5.45 20.51 16.44
C PRO A 72 6.17 19.49 15.54
N MET A 73 5.44 18.47 15.06
CA MET A 73 6.00 17.48 14.14
C MET A 73 6.43 18.11 12.80
N MET A 74 5.73 19.16 12.35
CA MET A 74 6.05 19.87 11.09
C MET A 74 7.30 20.75 11.20
N TYR A 75 7.58 21.29 12.39
CA TYR A 75 8.86 21.95 12.66
C TYR A 75 10.03 20.96 12.72
N GLY A 76 9.78 19.64 12.78
CA GLY A 76 10.84 18.67 13.06
C GLY A 76 11.45 18.85 14.46
N ASP A 77 10.83 19.72 15.27
CA ASP A 77 11.12 19.94 16.68
C ASP A 77 10.11 19.11 17.46
N VAL A 78 10.47 17.84 17.63
CA VAL A 78 10.01 17.06 18.77
C VAL A 78 11.32 16.50 19.31
N PHE A 79 11.87 17.07 20.38
CA PHE A 79 11.53 16.67 21.74
C PHE A 79 12.42 17.44 22.75
N SER A 80 11.89 17.80 23.93
CA SER A 80 12.70 18.22 25.10
C SER A 80 13.73 17.12 25.45
N GLU A 81 14.79 17.40 26.21
CA GLU A 81 15.68 16.33 26.72
C GLU A 81 14.89 15.26 27.51
N GLU A 82 13.75 15.64 28.11
CA GLU A 82 12.81 14.75 28.81
C GLU A 82 12.02 13.81 27.89
N ASP A 83 11.99 14.09 26.59
CA ASP A 83 11.21 13.35 25.61
C ASP A 83 12.07 12.37 24.78
N GLU A 84 13.40 12.39 24.92
CA GLU A 84 14.29 11.41 24.28
C GLU A 84 14.03 9.98 24.79
N GLU A 85 13.60 9.81 26.05
CA GLU A 85 13.19 8.51 26.58
C GLU A 85 11.90 7.99 25.92
N ARG A 86 10.90 8.86 25.75
CA ARG A 86 9.64 8.54 25.08
C ARG A 86 9.85 8.22 23.60
N LYS A 87 10.76 8.94 22.96
CA LYS A 87 11.20 8.72 21.57
C LYS A 87 11.95 7.39 21.43
N THR A 88 12.84 7.08 22.37
CA THR A 88 13.56 5.80 22.43
C THR A 88 12.59 4.64 22.62
N GLU A 89 11.61 4.78 23.51
CA GLU A 89 10.57 3.79 23.73
C GLU A 89 9.68 3.61 22.50
N PHE A 90 9.29 4.70 21.83
CA PHE A 90 8.56 4.66 20.57
C PHE A 90 9.34 3.92 19.47
N TYR A 91 10.63 4.22 19.29
CA TYR A 91 11.47 3.52 18.30
C TYR A 91 11.67 2.04 18.66
N ARG A 92 11.79 1.70 19.94
CA ARG A 92 11.85 0.30 20.41
C ARG A 92 10.57 -0.46 20.06
N ILE A 93 9.40 0.15 20.28
CA ILE A 93 8.10 -0.42 19.94
C ILE A 93 8.00 -0.61 18.42
N LEU A 94 8.38 0.40 17.64
CA LEU A 94 8.39 0.34 16.18
C LEU A 94 9.30 -0.79 15.67
N GLU A 95 10.50 -0.94 16.23
CA GLU A 95 11.45 -1.98 15.84
C GLU A 95 10.92 -3.40 16.16
N LYS A 96 10.23 -3.58 17.29
CA LYS A 96 9.55 -4.84 17.62
C LYS A 96 8.45 -5.16 16.61
N LEU A 97 7.61 -4.19 16.27
CA LEU A 97 6.52 -4.34 15.30
C LEU A 97 7.06 -4.68 13.89
N MET A 98 8.12 -3.99 13.45
CA MET A 98 8.78 -4.28 12.17
C MET A 98 9.38 -5.70 12.13
N ARG A 99 9.93 -6.18 13.24
CA ARG A 99 10.43 -7.56 13.35
C ARG A 99 9.31 -8.59 13.26
N GLU A 100 8.18 -8.34 13.90
CA GLU A 100 6.98 -9.18 13.78
C GLU A 100 6.47 -9.22 12.34
N ILE A 101 6.24 -8.06 11.71
CA ILE A 101 5.77 -8.00 10.31
C ILE A 101 6.70 -8.78 9.36
N LYS A 102 8.03 -8.66 9.53
CA LYS A 102 9.00 -9.42 8.73
C LYS A 102 8.91 -10.94 8.97
N LYS A 103 8.70 -11.37 10.22
CA LYS A 103 8.50 -12.79 10.55
C LYS A 103 7.22 -13.32 9.92
N THR A 104 6.11 -12.58 10.00
CA THR A 104 4.83 -12.98 9.43
C THR A 104 4.92 -13.09 7.91
N LYS A 105 5.53 -12.11 7.23
CA LYS A 105 5.77 -12.19 5.77
C LYS A 105 6.61 -13.40 5.36
N ARG A 106 7.69 -13.72 6.10
CA ARG A 106 8.49 -14.93 5.85
C ARG A 106 7.67 -16.22 6.04
N GLN A 107 6.79 -16.25 7.04
CA GLN A 107 5.91 -17.39 7.27
C GLN A 107 4.90 -17.53 6.13
N GLU A 108 4.24 -16.44 5.73
CA GLU A 108 3.30 -16.43 4.59
C GLU A 108 3.95 -16.91 3.30
N GLU A 109 5.18 -16.48 2.99
CA GLU A 109 5.91 -16.96 1.81
C GLU A 109 6.17 -18.48 1.86
N ARG A 110 6.44 -19.02 3.05
CA ARG A 110 6.64 -20.46 3.24
C ARG A 110 5.32 -21.22 3.01
N TYR A 111 4.21 -20.74 3.55
CA TYR A 111 2.89 -21.34 3.32
C TYR A 111 2.45 -21.24 1.85
N LYS A 112 2.71 -20.11 1.18
CA LYS A 112 2.44 -19.95 -0.27
C LYS A 112 3.16 -20.99 -1.12
N ARG A 113 4.43 -21.29 -0.83
CA ARG A 113 5.20 -22.33 -1.55
C ARG A 113 4.63 -23.73 -1.32
N VAL A 114 4.22 -24.03 -0.09
CA VAL A 114 3.58 -25.31 0.25
C VAL A 114 2.23 -25.44 -0.45
N ASP A 115 1.39 -24.42 -0.41
CA ASP A 115 0.08 -24.41 -1.07
C ASP A 115 0.22 -24.54 -2.59
N GLU A 116 1.22 -23.90 -3.18
CA GLU A 116 1.49 -24.01 -4.60
C GLU A 116 1.91 -25.42 -4.99
N ALA A 117 2.81 -26.05 -4.22
CA ALA A 117 3.19 -27.44 -4.45
C ALA A 117 1.99 -28.39 -4.33
N ILE A 118 1.11 -28.17 -3.35
CA ILE A 118 -0.14 -28.94 -3.19
C ILE A 118 -1.04 -28.75 -4.42
N ARG A 119 -1.23 -27.52 -4.89
CA ARG A 119 -2.03 -27.23 -6.10
C ARG A 119 -1.46 -27.89 -7.34
N GLN A 120 -0.17 -27.76 -7.60
CA GLN A 120 0.50 -28.37 -8.75
C GLN A 120 0.34 -29.89 -8.74
N HIS A 121 0.49 -30.51 -7.57
CA HIS A 121 0.29 -31.95 -7.40
C HIS A 121 -1.15 -32.39 -7.67
N GLN A 122 -2.14 -31.62 -7.20
CA GLN A 122 -3.55 -31.90 -7.48
C GLN A 122 -3.88 -31.78 -8.97
N ILE A 123 -3.34 -30.77 -9.65
CA ILE A 123 -3.50 -30.56 -11.10
C ILE A 123 -2.89 -31.73 -11.87
N ALA A 124 -1.66 -32.12 -11.56
CA ALA A 124 -0.98 -33.23 -12.21
C ALA A 124 -1.77 -34.55 -12.04
N ARG A 125 -2.26 -34.85 -10.83
CA ARG A 125 -3.12 -36.02 -10.57
C ARG A 125 -4.40 -35.99 -11.39
N ARG A 126 -5.07 -34.83 -11.47
CA ARG A 126 -6.30 -34.67 -12.26
C ARG A 126 -6.03 -34.86 -13.75
N GLN A 127 -4.94 -34.31 -14.28
CA GLN A 127 -4.55 -34.47 -15.69
C GLN A 127 -4.25 -35.93 -16.02
N VAL A 128 -3.48 -36.64 -15.18
CA VAL A 128 -3.18 -38.07 -15.37
C VAL A 128 -4.45 -38.92 -15.29
N ALA A 129 -5.38 -38.60 -14.38
CA ALA A 129 -6.66 -39.29 -14.32
C ALA A 129 -7.48 -39.07 -15.61
N ALA A 130 -7.54 -37.83 -16.12
CA ALA A 130 -8.25 -37.49 -17.34
C ALA A 130 -7.67 -38.16 -18.59
N THR A 131 -6.33 -38.25 -18.71
CA THR A 131 -5.70 -38.94 -19.85
C THR A 131 -5.97 -40.44 -19.79
N GLN A 132 -5.88 -41.06 -18.61
CA GLN A 132 -6.20 -42.49 -18.46
C GLN A 132 -7.68 -42.79 -18.76
N GLU A 133 -8.59 -41.89 -18.39
CA GLU A 133 -10.03 -42.04 -18.67
C GLU A 133 -10.33 -41.87 -20.16
N ASN A 134 -9.72 -40.89 -20.83
CA ASN A 134 -9.83 -40.72 -22.28
C ASN A 134 -9.24 -41.90 -23.06
N GLU A 135 -8.08 -42.42 -22.65
CA GLU A 135 -7.49 -43.62 -23.27
C GLU A 135 -8.37 -44.86 -23.10
N LYS A 136 -9.01 -45.03 -21.94
CA LYS A 136 -9.99 -46.11 -21.72
C LYS A 136 -11.21 -45.93 -22.61
N ASN A 137 -11.77 -44.72 -22.70
CA ASN A 137 -12.94 -44.42 -23.53
C ASN A 137 -12.64 -44.53 -25.04
N GLU A 138 -11.44 -44.18 -25.49
CA GLU A 138 -11.02 -44.39 -26.88
C GLU A 138 -10.88 -45.87 -27.23
N LYS A 139 -10.31 -46.68 -26.32
CA LYS A 139 -10.18 -48.13 -26.51
C LYS A 139 -11.55 -48.80 -26.57
N THR A 140 -12.48 -48.42 -25.69
CA THR A 140 -13.85 -48.96 -25.71
C THR A 140 -14.61 -48.54 -26.97
N ASN A 141 -14.50 -47.28 -27.41
CA ASN A 141 -15.12 -46.80 -28.65
C ASN A 141 -14.54 -47.48 -29.90
N ARG A 142 -13.21 -47.68 -29.98
CA ARG A 142 -12.58 -48.45 -31.08
C ARG A 142 -13.09 -49.88 -31.12
N LEU A 143 -13.15 -50.57 -29.97
CA LEU A 143 -13.68 -51.93 -29.88
C LEU A 143 -15.15 -52.01 -30.34
N GLY A 144 -15.98 -51.04 -29.96
CA GLY A 144 -17.37 -50.95 -30.42
C GLY A 144 -17.48 -50.78 -31.94
N ARG A 145 -16.63 -49.92 -32.53
CA ARG A 145 -16.60 -49.68 -33.97
C ARG A 145 -16.15 -50.91 -34.76
N LEU A 146 -15.12 -51.62 -34.28
CA LEU A 146 -14.62 -52.88 -34.85
C LEU A 146 -15.66 -54.01 -34.82
N LYS A 147 -16.45 -54.10 -33.74
CA LYS A 147 -17.56 -55.07 -33.63
C LYS A 147 -18.69 -54.74 -34.62
N SER A 148 -19.05 -53.46 -34.76
CA SER A 148 -20.06 -53.00 -35.72
C SER A 148 -19.66 -53.28 -37.17
N THR A 149 -18.39 -53.02 -37.53
CA THR A 149 -17.89 -53.28 -38.90
C THR A 149 -17.82 -54.78 -39.20
N LYS A 150 -17.42 -55.62 -38.24
CA LYS A 150 -17.47 -57.08 -38.39
C LYS A 150 -18.92 -57.58 -38.57
N ALA A 151 -19.86 -57.11 -37.76
CA ALA A 151 -21.28 -57.50 -37.87
C ALA A 151 -21.87 -57.14 -39.25
N LYS A 152 -21.57 -55.94 -39.77
CA LYS A 152 -21.99 -55.53 -41.12
C LYS A 152 -21.35 -56.35 -42.25
N ALA A 153 -20.11 -56.80 -42.08
CA ALA A 153 -19.42 -57.64 -43.06
C ALA A 153 -19.95 -59.09 -43.08
N VAL A 154 -20.32 -59.63 -41.91
CA VAL A 154 -20.95 -60.96 -41.79
C VAL A 154 -22.32 -60.95 -42.47
N HIS A 155 -23.17 -59.96 -42.16
CA HIS A 155 -24.49 -59.83 -42.78
C HIS A 155 -24.46 -59.59 -44.30
N LYS A 156 -23.38 -58.98 -44.81
CA LYS A 156 -23.18 -58.78 -46.25
C LYS A 156 -22.68 -60.05 -46.96
N LYS A 157 -22.01 -60.96 -46.25
CA LYS A 157 -21.61 -62.27 -46.77
C LYS A 157 -22.79 -63.24 -46.79
N GLU A 158 -23.60 -63.27 -45.73
CA GLU A 158 -24.81 -64.10 -45.65
C GLU A 158 -25.85 -63.76 -46.74
N LYS A 159 -25.94 -62.50 -47.18
CA LYS A 159 -26.80 -62.08 -48.29
C LYS A 159 -26.23 -62.33 -49.70
N LYS A 160 -24.99 -62.82 -49.83
CA LYS A 160 -24.35 -63.11 -51.12
C LYS A 160 -24.26 -64.61 -51.44
N GLU A 161 -24.63 -65.47 -50.51
CA GLU A 161 -24.68 -66.94 -50.66
C GLU A 161 -26.12 -67.47 -50.80
N GLN A 162 -27.11 -66.57 -50.95
CA GLN A 162 -28.48 -66.87 -51.40
C GLN A 162 -28.70 -66.24 -52.78
#